data_AF-A0A382B670-F1
#
_entry.id   AF-A0A382B670-F1
#
_cell.length_a   1.000
_cell.length_b   1.000
_cell.length_c   1.000
_cell.angle_alpha   90.00
_cell.angle_beta   90.00
_cell.angle_gamma   90.00
#
_symmetry.space_group_name_H-M   'P 1'
#
loop_
_entity.id
_entity.type
_entity.pdbx_description
1 polymer ?
#
loop_
_entity_poly.entity_id
_entity_poly.type
_entity_poly.pdbx_seq_one_letter_code
_entity_poly.pdbx_strand_id
1 'polypeptide(L)'
;MTSNQKSVVLVIAPHPDDETLGCGGALLRHLDEGDDVYWLIVTSAREEDGWAPTYVAEKNRQIDLVNKHYGFLEKYQLGFPAAGLDAVPIRLIVEAIEKVINSIHPTTLYVPSRCDAHTDHQVVFSATAASAKWFRAKSI
;
A
#
# COMPACT_ATOMS: atom_id res chain seq x y z
N MET A 1 -13.74 -27.71 -13.48
CA MET A 1 -13.11 -26.40 -13.24
C MET A 1 -13.87 -25.78 -12.10
N THR A 2 -13.35 -25.87 -10.87
CA THR A 2 -13.90 -25.08 -9.75
C THR A 2 -13.69 -23.62 -10.13
N SER A 3 -14.77 -22.83 -10.23
CA SER A 3 -14.63 -21.38 -10.37
C SER A 3 -13.84 -20.91 -9.16
N ASN A 4 -12.57 -20.56 -9.35
CA ASN A 4 -11.80 -19.94 -8.28
C ASN A 4 -12.54 -18.63 -7.98
N GLN A 5 -12.93 -18.43 -6.72
CA GLN A 5 -13.55 -17.17 -6.32
C GLN A 5 -12.54 -16.05 -6.62
N LYS A 6 -12.98 -15.03 -7.34
CA LYS A 6 -12.17 -13.86 -7.68
C LYS A 6 -11.71 -13.18 -6.38
N SER A 7 -10.41 -13.00 -6.21
CA SER A 7 -9.84 -12.34 -5.03
C SER A 7 -9.91 -10.83 -5.17
N VAL A 8 -10.00 -10.16 -4.03
CA VAL A 8 -9.84 -8.71 -3.92
C VAL A 8 -8.53 -8.46 -3.19
N VAL A 9 -7.53 -7.98 -3.92
CA VAL A 9 -6.14 -7.86 -3.45
C VAL A 9 -5.84 -6.40 -3.17
N LEU A 10 -5.34 -6.10 -1.97
CA LEU A 10 -4.79 -4.79 -1.63
C LEU A 10 -3.31 -4.94 -1.30
N VAL A 11 -2.45 -4.29 -2.08
CA VAL A 11 -1.04 -4.11 -1.72
C VAL A 11 -0.84 -2.77 -1.02
N ILE A 12 -0.24 -2.80 0.17
CA ILE A 12 0.06 -1.63 0.98
C ILE A 12 1.55 -1.38 0.94
N ALA A 13 1.94 -0.37 0.18
CA ALA A 13 3.33 0.04 -0.07
C ALA A 13 3.69 1.26 0.82
N PRO A 14 4.73 1.17 1.67
CA PRO A 14 5.27 2.32 2.38
C PRO A 14 5.63 3.46 1.42
N HIS A 15 6.40 3.17 0.39
CA HIS A 15 6.86 4.09 -0.64
C HIS A 15 6.42 3.64 -2.04
N PRO A 16 6.38 4.56 -3.04
CA PRO A 16 6.08 4.17 -4.41
C PRO A 16 7.23 3.39 -5.05
N ASP A 17 7.07 2.06 -5.18
CA ASP A 17 7.94 1.03 -5.78
C ASP A 17 7.99 -0.25 -4.94
N ASP A 18 7.68 -0.17 -3.65
CA ASP A 18 7.72 -1.31 -2.73
C ASP A 18 6.79 -2.46 -3.16
N GLU A 19 5.65 -2.15 -3.76
CA GLU A 19 4.74 -3.16 -4.32
C GLU A 19 5.45 -3.98 -5.41
N THR A 20 6.23 -3.30 -6.25
CA THR A 20 6.96 -3.88 -7.37
C THR A 20 8.18 -4.66 -6.90
N LEU A 21 8.99 -4.05 -6.03
CA LEU A 21 10.21 -4.67 -5.50
C LEU A 21 9.91 -5.84 -4.56
N GLY A 22 8.83 -5.75 -3.78
CA GLY A 22 8.44 -6.77 -2.82
C GLY A 22 7.69 -7.93 -3.46
N CYS A 23 6.56 -7.65 -4.12
CA CYS A 23 5.62 -8.69 -4.55
C CYS A 23 5.11 -8.53 -5.98
N GLY A 24 5.79 -7.75 -6.83
CA GLY A 24 5.32 -7.41 -8.18
C GLY A 24 4.93 -8.62 -9.04
N GLY A 25 5.71 -9.71 -8.97
CA GLY A 25 5.38 -10.94 -9.69
C GLY A 25 4.07 -11.60 -9.24
N ALA A 26 3.74 -11.53 -7.94
CA ALA A 26 2.47 -12.03 -7.42
C ALA A 26 1.30 -11.12 -7.85
N LEU A 27 1.49 -9.80 -7.84
CA LEU A 27 0.49 -8.85 -8.32
C LEU A 27 0.16 -9.04 -9.80
N LEU A 28 1.18 -9.21 -10.65
CA LEU A 28 0.99 -9.52 -12.07
C LEU A 28 0.22 -10.84 -12.27
N ARG A 29 0.48 -11.83 -11.43
CA ARG A 29 -0.27 -13.09 -11.46
C ARG A 29 -1.74 -12.91 -11.08
N HIS A 30 -2.02 -12.17 -10.01
CA HIS A 30 -3.41 -11.84 -9.63
C HIS A 30 -4.16 -11.14 -10.77
N LEU A 31 -3.51 -10.19 -11.44
CA LEU A 31 -4.07 -9.50 -12.60
C LEU A 31 -4.35 -10.45 -13.78
N ASP A 32 -3.43 -11.39 -14.07
CA ASP A 32 -3.61 -12.41 -15.13
C ASP A 32 -4.74 -13.39 -14.80
N GLU A 33 -4.91 -13.73 -13.52
CA GLU A 33 -6.02 -14.56 -13.02
C GLU A 33 -7.36 -13.80 -12.96
N GLY A 34 -7.37 -12.49 -13.23
CA GLY A 34 -8.56 -11.65 -13.31
C GLY A 34 -9.05 -11.12 -11.95
N ASP A 35 -8.20 -11.14 -10.93
CA ASP A 35 -8.48 -10.57 -9.60
C ASP A 35 -8.51 -9.04 -9.61
N ASP A 36 -9.24 -8.44 -8.67
CA ASP A 36 -9.25 -6.99 -8.51
C ASP A 36 -8.06 -6.58 -7.63
N VAL A 37 -7.11 -5.85 -8.20
CA VAL A 37 -5.88 -5.44 -7.50
C VAL A 37 -5.86 -3.93 -7.26
N TYR A 38 -5.71 -3.56 -5.99
CA TYR A 38 -5.67 -2.19 -5.49
C TYR A 38 -4.30 -1.87 -4.90
N TRP A 39 -3.91 -0.60 -5.00
CA TRP A 39 -2.62 -0.12 -4.48
C TRP A 39 -2.80 1.02 -3.48
N LEU A 40 -2.32 0.82 -2.25
CA LEU A 40 -2.28 1.85 -1.22
C LEU A 40 -0.84 2.29 -0.98
N ILE A 41 -0.58 3.57 -1.18
CA ILE A 41 0.71 4.21 -0.92
C ILE A 41 0.61 5.01 0.37
N VAL A 42 1.44 4.67 1.36
CA VAL A 42 1.33 5.27 2.69
C VAL A 42 2.00 6.64 2.76
N THR A 43 3.20 6.76 2.20
CA THR A 43 3.97 7.99 2.31
C THR A 43 4.01 8.80 1.01
N SER A 44 4.44 10.05 1.11
CA SER A 44 4.71 10.92 -0.02
C SER A 44 5.92 11.80 0.28
N ALA A 45 6.79 11.97 -0.72
CA ALA A 45 7.79 13.02 -0.67
C ALA A 45 7.10 14.36 -0.94
N ARG A 46 7.26 15.33 -0.02
CA ARG A 46 6.61 16.65 -0.12
C ARG A 46 7.65 17.76 0.04
N GLU A 47 7.46 18.84 -0.70
CA GLU A 47 8.36 20.00 -0.62
C GLU A 47 8.39 20.62 0.79
N GLU A 48 7.24 20.61 1.49
CA GLU A 48 7.11 21.09 2.87
C GLU A 48 7.94 20.28 3.89
N ASP A 49 8.28 19.03 3.56
CA ASP A 49 9.16 18.18 4.36
C ASP A 49 10.65 18.35 3.97
N GLY A 50 10.96 19.29 3.06
CA GLY A 50 12.33 19.61 2.63
C GLY A 50 12.82 18.85 1.40
N TRP A 51 11.96 18.09 0.71
CA TRP A 51 12.32 17.41 -0.53
C TRP A 51 12.42 18.40 -1.71
N ALA A 52 13.39 18.18 -2.61
CA ALA A 52 13.53 19.01 -3.80
C ALA A 52 12.29 18.88 -4.72
N PRO A 53 11.79 19.96 -5.35
CA PRO A 53 10.64 19.92 -6.25
C PRO A 53 10.79 18.90 -7.40
N THR A 54 12.02 18.76 -7.92
CA THR A 54 12.34 17.78 -8.96
C THR A 54 12.19 16.34 -8.49
N TYR A 55 12.53 16.06 -7.23
CA TYR A 55 12.38 14.73 -6.63
C TYR A 55 10.90 14.39 -6.39
N VAL A 56 10.12 15.35 -5.88
CA VAL A 56 8.67 15.20 -5.69
C VAL A 56 7.97 14.94 -7.03
N ALA A 57 8.31 15.71 -8.07
CA ALA A 57 7.78 15.52 -9.41
C ALA A 57 8.13 14.13 -9.99
N GLU A 58 9.35 13.66 -9.78
CA GLU A 58 9.77 12.33 -10.24
C GLU A 58 9.02 11.21 -9.52
N LYS A 59 8.81 11.31 -8.20
CA LYS A 59 8.03 10.33 -7.44
C LYS A 59 6.57 10.29 -7.88
N ASN A 60 5.95 11.44 -8.15
CA ASN A 60 4.59 11.48 -8.70
C ASN A 60 4.52 10.84 -10.09
N ARG A 61 5.50 11.10 -10.95
CA ARG A 61 5.61 10.46 -12.26
C ARG A 61 5.78 8.95 -12.15
N GLN A 62 6.60 8.48 -11.20
CA GLN A 62 6.78 7.06 -10.92
C GLN A 62 5.45 6.40 -10.54
N ILE A 63 4.67 7.01 -9.66
CA ILE A 63 3.32 6.52 -9.28
C ILE A 63 2.43 6.35 -10.50
N ASP A 64 2.37 7.36 -11.37
CA ASP A 64 1.50 7.30 -12.55
C ASP A 64 1.94 6.24 -13.55
N LEU A 65 3.24 6.06 -13.75
CA LEU A 65 3.78 5.00 -14.60
C LEU A 65 3.50 3.62 -14.04
N VAL A 66 3.79 3.37 -12.77
CA VAL A 66 3.53 2.09 -12.10
C VAL A 66 2.05 1.75 -12.18
N ASN A 67 1.16 2.68 -11.82
CA ASN A 67 -0.28 2.48 -11.89
C ASN A 67 -0.75 2.13 -13.31
N LYS A 68 -0.22 2.81 -14.32
CA LYS A 68 -0.51 2.53 -15.73
C LYS A 68 -0.01 1.15 -16.16
N HIS A 69 1.16 0.73 -15.70
CA HIS A 69 1.78 -0.54 -16.11
C HIS A 69 1.12 -1.76 -15.48
N TYR A 70 0.76 -1.69 -14.19
CA TYR A 70 -0.01 -2.75 -13.55
C TYR A 70 -1.48 -2.72 -13.97
N GLY A 71 -2.05 -1.54 -14.20
CA GLY A 71 -3.48 -1.41 -14.41
C GLY A 71 -4.28 -1.69 -13.13
N PHE A 72 -3.77 -1.23 -11.98
CA PHE A 72 -4.51 -1.32 -10.72
C PHE A 72 -5.91 -0.74 -10.87
N LEU A 73 -6.90 -1.40 -10.26
CA LEU A 73 -8.29 -0.98 -10.35
C LEU A 73 -8.49 0.39 -9.71
N GLU A 74 -7.83 0.63 -8.58
CA GLU A 74 -7.75 1.95 -7.96
C GLU A 74 -6.45 2.10 -7.16
N LYS A 75 -5.95 3.34 -7.07
CA LYS A 75 -4.82 3.71 -6.22
C LYS A 75 -5.24 4.70 -5.14
N TYR A 76 -4.70 4.52 -3.94
CA TYR A 76 -4.90 5.39 -2.78
C TYR A 76 -3.56 5.95 -2.32
N GLN A 77 -3.54 7.21 -1.91
CA GLN A 77 -2.36 7.89 -1.37
C GLN A 77 -2.73 8.55 -0.05
N LEU A 78 -2.04 8.21 1.04
CA LEU A 78 -2.34 8.76 2.37
C LEU A 78 -1.57 10.05 2.68
N GLY A 79 -0.47 10.32 1.98
CA GLY A 79 0.28 11.58 2.09
C GLY A 79 1.07 11.74 3.39
N PHE A 80 1.35 10.66 4.13
CA PHE A 80 2.20 10.75 5.31
C PHE A 80 3.66 11.08 4.92
N PRO A 81 4.45 11.69 5.82
CA PRO A 81 5.84 12.03 5.51
C PRO A 81 6.67 10.78 5.21
N ALA A 82 7.37 10.79 4.08
CA ALA A 82 8.37 9.77 3.75
C ALA A 82 9.59 9.89 4.66
N ALA A 83 10.17 8.75 5.05
CA ALA A 83 11.31 8.65 5.97
C ALA A 83 11.06 9.30 7.35
N GLY A 84 9.81 9.29 7.82
CA GLY A 84 9.41 9.93 9.06
C GLY A 84 8.16 9.35 9.71
N LEU A 85 7.73 8.14 9.34
CA LEU A 85 6.53 7.53 9.93
C LEU A 85 6.68 7.21 11.42
N ASP A 86 7.91 7.04 11.91
CA ASP A 86 8.22 6.81 13.32
C ASP A 86 7.91 8.03 14.20
N ALA A 87 7.88 9.24 13.63
CA ALA A 87 7.47 10.46 14.31
C ALA A 87 5.95 10.70 14.28
N VAL A 88 5.21 9.97 13.43
CA VAL A 88 3.76 10.12 13.30
C VAL A 88 3.06 9.25 14.36
N PRO A 89 2.07 9.79 15.11
CA PRO A 89 1.28 8.96 16.01
C PRO A 89 0.63 7.79 15.28
N ILE A 90 1.02 6.55 15.60
CA ILE A 90 0.60 5.34 14.88
C ILE A 90 -0.92 5.19 14.72
N ARG A 91 -1.71 5.72 15.68
CA ARG A 91 -3.17 5.72 15.60
C ARG A 91 -3.70 6.38 14.32
N LEU A 92 -3.05 7.45 13.85
CA LEU A 92 -3.47 8.19 12.65
C LEU A 92 -3.23 7.35 11.39
N ILE A 93 -2.12 6.61 11.36
CA ILE A 93 -1.78 5.69 10.27
C ILE A 93 -2.76 4.52 10.26
N VAL A 94 -3.04 3.93 11.43
CA VAL A 94 -4.01 2.85 11.60
C VAL A 94 -5.39 3.26 11.11
N GLU A 95 -5.89 4.43 11.53
CA GLU A 95 -7.20 4.96 11.12
C GLU A 95 -7.26 5.21 9.61
N ALA A 96 -6.17 5.71 9.01
CA ALA A 96 -6.11 5.96 7.57
C ALA A 96 -6.10 4.65 6.75
N ILE A 97 -5.29 3.66 7.15
CA ILE A 97 -5.27 2.34 6.52
C ILE A 97 -6.62 1.62 6.71
N GLU A 98 -7.21 1.70 7.90
CA GLU A 98 -8.50 1.08 8.21
C GLU A 98 -9.63 1.62 7.33
N LYS A 99 -9.63 2.92 7.03
CA LYS A 99 -10.60 3.52 6.08
C LYS A 99 -10.52 2.88 4.68
N VAL A 100 -9.30 2.67 4.17
CA VAL A 100 -9.09 2.06 2.84
C VAL A 100 -9.44 0.58 2.85
N ILE A 101 -9.04 -0.16 3.89
CA ILE A 101 -9.42 -1.56 4.05
C ILE A 101 -10.95 -1.70 4.09
N ASN A 102 -11.64 -0.83 4.81
CA ASN A 102 -13.10 -0.86 4.93
C ASN A 102 -13.84 -0.39 3.68
N SER A 103 -13.21 0.38 2.78
CA SER A 103 -13.84 0.74 1.50
C SER A 103 -13.70 -0.37 0.45
N ILE A 104 -12.61 -1.13 0.50
CA ILE A 104 -12.29 -2.17 -0.50
C ILE A 104 -12.80 -3.55 -0.07
N HIS A 105 -12.81 -3.83 1.24
CA HIS A 105 -13.02 -5.18 1.78
C HIS A 105 -12.14 -6.25 1.11
N PRO A 106 -10.80 -6.09 1.13
CA PRO A 106 -9.93 -7.05 0.47
C PRO A 106 -10.02 -8.43 1.14
N THR A 107 -9.72 -9.47 0.35
CA THR A 107 -9.56 -10.86 0.80
C THR A 107 -8.09 -11.26 0.90
N THR A 108 -7.18 -10.43 0.40
CA THR A 108 -5.74 -10.65 0.44
C THR A 108 -5.01 -9.33 0.64
N LEU A 109 -4.07 -9.29 1.59
CA LEU A 109 -3.20 -8.15 1.84
C LEU A 109 -1.74 -8.52 1.54
N TYR A 110 -1.08 -7.68 0.74
CA TYR A 110 0.38 -7.66 0.65
C TYR A 110 0.92 -6.49 1.46
N VAL A 111 1.85 -6.78 2.37
CA VAL A 111 2.46 -5.80 3.28
C VAL A 111 3.96 -6.06 3.39
N PRO A 112 4.77 -5.04 3.77
CA PRO A 112 6.18 -5.23 4.04
C PRO A 112 6.44 -6.26 5.14
N SER A 113 7.62 -6.87 5.13
CA SER A 113 8.04 -7.75 6.20
C SER A 113 8.17 -6.98 7.52
N ARG A 114 7.76 -7.60 8.63
CA ARG A 114 8.00 -7.07 9.98
C ARG A 114 9.49 -6.85 10.28
N CYS A 115 10.36 -7.62 9.64
CA CYS A 115 11.80 -7.62 9.89
C CYS A 115 12.60 -6.75 8.91
N ASP A 116 11.94 -5.86 8.18
CA ASP A 116 12.60 -4.91 7.27
C ASP A 116 13.52 -3.95 8.05
N ALA A 117 14.62 -3.52 7.44
CA ALA A 117 15.55 -2.57 8.05
C ALA A 117 15.02 -1.12 8.04
N HIS A 118 14.12 -0.79 7.11
CA HIS A 118 13.55 0.55 7.00
C HIS A 118 12.43 0.76 8.02
N THR A 119 12.51 1.83 8.82
CA THR A 119 11.54 2.12 9.89
C THR A 119 10.12 2.33 9.36
N ASP A 120 9.95 3.06 8.25
CA ASP A 120 8.64 3.20 7.60
C ASP A 120 7.99 1.83 7.28
N HIS A 121 8.76 0.84 6.80
CA HIS A 121 8.24 -0.50 6.52
C HIS A 121 7.75 -1.19 7.78
N GLN A 122 8.51 -1.09 8.88
CA GLN A 122 8.13 -1.64 10.18
C GLN A 122 6.85 -0.98 10.74
N VAL A 123 6.72 0.34 10.58
CA VAL A 123 5.54 1.10 11.01
C VAL A 123 4.32 0.71 10.18
N VAL A 124 4.45 0.62 8.85
CA VAL A 124 3.36 0.20 7.94
C VAL A 124 2.91 -1.22 8.22
N PHE A 125 3.84 -2.16 8.46
CA PHE A 125 3.49 -3.51 8.89
C PHE A 125 2.66 -3.48 10.19
N SER A 126 3.16 -2.76 11.20
CA SER A 126 2.52 -2.69 12.52
C SER A 126 1.13 -2.04 12.46
N ALA A 127 0.99 -0.95 11.70
CA ALA A 127 -0.28 -0.28 11.50
C ALA A 127 -1.27 -1.18 10.73
N THR A 128 -0.82 -1.82 9.65
CA THR A 128 -1.68 -2.73 8.87
C THR A 128 -2.15 -3.91 9.71
N ALA A 129 -1.25 -4.55 10.47
CA ALA A 129 -1.61 -5.67 11.34
C ALA A 129 -2.63 -5.25 12.42
N ALA A 130 -2.59 -3.99 12.87
CA ALA A 130 -3.60 -3.45 13.78
C ALA A 130 -4.95 -3.21 13.09
N SER A 131 -4.95 -2.72 11.85
CA SER A 131 -6.16 -2.45 11.06
C SER A 131 -6.84 -3.74 10.54
N ALA A 132 -6.07 -4.79 10.25
CA ALA A 132 -6.55 -6.04 9.64
C ALA A 132 -7.00 -7.11 10.65
N LYS A 133 -7.15 -6.77 11.94
CA LYS A 133 -7.64 -7.74 12.94
C LYS A 133 -9.03 -8.24 12.55
N TRP A 134 -9.30 -9.53 12.68
CA TRP A 134 -10.55 -10.20 12.28
C TRP A 134 -11.85 -9.58 12.83
N PHE A 135 -11.79 -8.88 13.97
CA PHE A 135 -12.95 -8.17 14.54
C PHE A 135 -13.11 -6.72 14.05
N ARG A 136 -12.13 -6.21 13.30
CA ARG A 136 -12.17 -4.91 12.60
C ARG A 136 -12.40 -5.10 11.11
N ALA A 137 -11.69 -6.04 10.49
CA ALA A 137 -11.85 -6.43 9.10
C ALA A 137 -12.44 -7.85 9.03
N LYS A 138 -13.73 -7.97 8.70
CA LYS A 138 -14.45 -9.25 8.70
C LYS A 138 -14.12 -10.16 7.50
N SER A 139 -13.45 -9.63 6.50
CA SER A 139 -13.23 -10.27 5.19
C SER A 139 -11.79 -10.67 4.90
N ILE A 140 -10.86 -10.40 5.83
CA ILE A 140 -9.41 -10.65 5.70
C ILE A 140 -8.99 -11.80 6.61
#